data_AF-A0AAV2I0N2-F1
#
_entry.id   AF-A0AAV2I0N2-F1
#
_cell.length_a   1.000
_cell.length_b   1.000
_cell.length_c   1.000
_cell.angle_alpha   90.00
_cell.angle_beta   90.00
_cell.angle_gamma   90.00
#
_symmetry.space_group_name_H-M   'P 1'
#
loop_
_entity.id
_entity.type
_entity.pdbx_description
1 polymer ?
#
loop_
_entity_poly.entity_id
_entity_poly.type
_entity_poly.pdbx_seq_one_letter_code
_entity_poly.pdbx_strand_id
1 'polypeptide(L)'
;VRKKLDETTAELKRTSKELEFEKQKTDRLLYQMLPEKVAIQLKNGQKVEAEKFDHVTILFSDIVTFTNIAAACTPLDIVNMLNEMYHRFDIKTTVHGVYKVETIGDAYMVVSGVPEKTDVHAQPVADFALDMVEQAACVMSPATGKPLQIRVGIHSGPVVAGVVGLKMPRYCLFGDTVNTASRMESHGIPGRIHLSPTTYR
;
A
#
# COMPACT_ATOMS: atom_id res chain seq x y z
N VAL A 1 42.72 -22.62 29.42
CA VAL A 1 42.73 -21.85 28.16
C VAL A 1 41.73 -22.41 27.14
N ARG A 2 41.84 -23.68 26.73
CA ARG A 2 40.96 -24.32 25.71
C ARG A 2 39.46 -24.29 26.06
N LYS A 3 39.09 -24.67 27.29
CA LYS A 3 37.70 -24.65 27.79
C LYS A 3 37.05 -23.26 27.74
N LYS A 4 37.83 -22.21 28.07
CA LYS A 4 37.39 -20.82 28.04
C LYS A 4 37.21 -20.32 26.59
N LEU A 5 38.06 -20.78 25.66
CA LEU A 5 37.92 -20.49 24.24
C LEU A 5 36.66 -21.16 23.64
N ASP A 6 36.37 -22.40 24.03
CA ASP A 6 35.18 -23.13 23.59
C ASP A 6 33.89 -22.47 24.13
N GLU A 7 33.90 -22.05 25.40
CA GLU A 7 32.81 -21.29 26.03
C GLU A 7 32.58 -19.94 25.33
N THR A 8 33.62 -19.14 25.09
CA THR A 8 33.51 -17.87 24.36
C THR A 8 33.04 -18.07 22.92
N THR A 9 33.46 -19.15 22.24
CA THR A 9 33.02 -19.45 20.88
C THR A 9 31.54 -19.85 20.84
N ALA A 10 31.07 -20.60 21.83
CA ALA A 10 29.67 -20.97 21.96
C ALA A 10 28.79 -19.74 22.26
N GLU A 11 29.26 -18.84 23.14
CA GLU A 11 28.60 -17.58 23.45
C GLU A 11 28.54 -16.66 22.23
N LEU A 12 29.65 -16.46 21.50
CA LEU A 12 29.68 -15.70 20.25
C LEU A 12 28.72 -16.26 19.20
N LYS A 13 28.66 -17.60 19.04
CA LYS A 13 27.69 -18.23 18.12
C LYS A 13 26.25 -17.97 18.54
N ARG A 14 25.95 -17.97 19.83
CA ARG A 14 24.61 -17.69 20.35
C ARG A 14 24.23 -16.22 20.10
N THR A 15 25.09 -15.29 20.49
CA THR A 15 24.88 -13.85 20.26
C THR A 15 24.76 -13.53 18.78
N SER A 16 25.55 -14.17 17.90
CA SER A 16 25.44 -14.00 16.45
C SER A 16 24.08 -14.44 15.91
N LYS A 17 23.54 -15.56 16.40
CA LYS A 17 22.20 -16.04 15.99
C LYS A 17 21.08 -15.13 16.48
N GLU A 18 21.17 -14.67 17.73
CA GLU A 18 20.19 -13.74 18.31
C GLU A 18 20.20 -12.40 17.55
N LEU A 19 21.40 -11.90 17.22
CA LEU A 19 21.57 -10.68 16.40
C LEU A 19 21.00 -10.86 14.99
N GLU A 20 21.21 -12.01 14.37
CA GLU A 20 20.69 -12.31 13.03
C GLU A 20 19.16 -12.39 13.03
N PHE A 21 18.57 -13.00 14.06
CA PHE A 21 17.12 -13.05 14.23
C PHE A 21 16.51 -11.66 14.41
N GLU A 22 17.10 -10.84 15.28
CA GLU A 22 16.61 -9.47 15.52
C GLU A 22 16.76 -8.59 14.27
N LYS A 23 17.86 -8.79 13.52
CA LYS A 23 18.08 -8.12 12.22
C LYS A 23 17.01 -8.52 11.20
N GLN A 24 16.68 -9.81 11.07
CA GLN A 24 15.63 -10.28 10.17
C GLN A 24 14.26 -9.70 10.53
N LYS A 25 13.95 -9.61 11.83
CA LYS A 25 12.69 -9.03 12.31
C LYS A 25 12.61 -7.54 11.98
N THR A 26 13.70 -6.80 12.17
CA THR A 26 13.81 -5.38 11.82
C THR A 26 13.65 -5.17 10.31
N ASP A 27 14.33 -5.99 9.51
CA ASP A 27 14.27 -5.93 8.04
C ASP A 27 12.85 -6.19 7.53
N ARG A 28 12.17 -7.18 8.11
CA ARG A 28 10.78 -7.50 7.75
C ARG A 28 9.84 -6.33 8.02
N LEU A 29 9.98 -5.65 9.17
CA LEU A 29 9.16 -4.48 9.49
C LEU A 29 9.44 -3.32 8.52
N LEU A 30 10.71 -3.12 8.16
CA LEU A 30 11.10 -2.08 7.21
C LEU A 30 10.51 -2.33 5.81
N TYR A 31 10.53 -3.57 5.33
CA TYR A 31 9.95 -3.96 4.04
C TYR A 31 8.42 -3.93 4.01
N GLN A 32 7.76 -3.92 5.17
CA GLN A 32 6.32 -3.69 5.26
C GLN A 32 5.94 -2.22 5.12
N MET A 33 6.88 -1.30 5.41
CA MET A 33 6.64 0.15 5.36
C MET A 33 7.14 0.80 4.07
N LEU A 34 8.18 0.24 3.46
CA LEU A 34 8.84 0.79 2.28
C LEU A 34 9.09 -0.29 1.24
N PRO A 35 9.13 0.06 -0.06
CA PRO A 35 9.51 -0.89 -1.07
C PRO A 35 10.93 -1.42 -0.81
N GLU A 36 11.17 -2.70 -1.06
CA GLU A 36 12.41 -3.39 -0.67
C GLU A 36 13.68 -2.68 -1.17
N LYS A 37 13.70 -2.27 -2.44
CA LYS A 37 14.80 -1.51 -3.04
C LYS A 37 15.11 -0.21 -2.29
N VAL A 38 14.07 0.51 -1.87
CA VAL A 38 14.17 1.77 -1.12
C VAL A 38 14.66 1.52 0.30
N ALA A 39 14.12 0.48 0.95
CA ALA A 39 14.54 0.05 2.29
C ALA A 39 16.01 -0.35 2.35
N ILE A 40 16.51 -1.10 1.35
CA ILE A 40 17.92 -1.50 1.26
C ILE A 40 18.83 -0.27 1.10
N GLN A 41 18.46 0.68 0.25
CA GLN A 41 19.23 1.92 0.08
C GLN A 41 19.33 2.71 1.39
N LEU A 42 18.20 2.91 2.08
CA LEU A 42 18.20 3.62 3.36
C LEU A 42 19.02 2.90 4.44
N LYS A 43 18.93 1.57 4.50
CA LYS A 43 19.73 0.75 5.41
C LYS A 43 21.23 0.87 5.17
N ASN A 44 21.63 1.05 3.91
CA ASN A 44 23.02 1.28 3.52
C ASN A 44 23.47 2.74 3.71
N GLY A 45 22.62 3.62 4.26
CA GLY A 45 22.90 5.05 4.40
C GLY A 45 22.93 5.80 3.05
N GLN A 46 22.39 5.19 2.01
CA GLN A 46 22.33 5.79 0.68
C GLN A 46 21.14 6.75 0.58
N LYS A 47 21.34 7.84 -0.16
CA LYS A 47 20.26 8.75 -0.50
C LYS A 47 19.37 8.10 -1.56
N VAL A 48 18.07 8.04 -1.29
CA VAL A 48 17.08 7.61 -2.28
C VAL A 48 16.73 8.83 -3.13
N GLU A 49 17.19 8.84 -4.38
CA GLU A 49 16.86 9.91 -5.33
C GLU A 49 15.43 9.74 -5.86
N ALA A 50 14.79 10.86 -6.16
CA ALA A 50 13.50 10.83 -6.83
C ALA A 50 13.69 10.34 -8.27
N GLU A 51 12.85 9.39 -8.69
CA GLU A 51 12.91 8.78 -10.01
C GLU A 51 11.62 9.08 -10.78
N LYS A 52 11.75 9.32 -12.09
CA LYS A 52 10.62 9.46 -13.00
C LYS A 52 10.21 8.10 -13.57
N PHE A 53 8.91 7.84 -13.54
CA PHE A 53 8.28 6.65 -14.10
C PHE A 53 7.27 7.10 -15.15
N ASP A 54 7.50 6.74 -16.41
CA ASP A 54 6.65 7.19 -17.52
C ASP A 54 5.36 6.36 -17.67
N HIS A 55 5.39 5.11 -17.21
CA HIS A 55 4.33 4.12 -17.38
C HIS A 55 3.90 3.55 -16.01
N VAL A 56 2.87 4.16 -15.44
CA VAL A 56 2.35 3.81 -14.11
C VAL A 56 0.83 3.79 -14.17
N THR A 57 0.22 2.85 -13.44
CA THR A 57 -1.24 2.84 -13.21
C THR A 57 -1.51 3.04 -11.73
N ILE A 58 -2.32 4.04 -11.43
CA ILE A 58 -2.76 4.38 -10.08
C ILE A 58 -4.24 4.06 -9.94
N LEU A 59 -4.60 3.49 -8.79
CA LEU A 59 -5.96 3.29 -8.36
C LEU A 59 -6.22 4.03 -7.05
N PHE A 60 -7.34 4.74 -7.02
CA PHE A 60 -7.92 5.31 -5.81
C PHE A 60 -9.26 4.63 -5.54
N SER A 61 -9.53 4.34 -4.28
CA SER A 61 -10.87 3.98 -3.83
C SER A 61 -11.30 4.83 -2.65
N ASP A 62 -12.60 4.99 -2.47
CA ASP A 62 -13.21 5.70 -1.35
C ASP A 62 -14.51 5.01 -0.91
N ILE A 63 -14.85 5.09 0.38
CA ILE A 63 -16.09 4.48 0.89
C ILE A 63 -17.26 5.41 0.59
N VAL A 64 -18.30 4.86 -0.05
CA VAL A 64 -19.52 5.60 -0.33
C VAL A 64 -20.19 5.99 0.99
N THR A 65 -20.49 7.28 1.15
CA THR A 65 -21.14 7.85 2.33
C THR A 65 -20.39 7.68 3.64
N PHE A 66 -19.05 7.57 3.61
CA PHE A 66 -18.23 7.43 4.82
C PHE A 66 -18.52 8.49 5.89
N THR A 67 -18.66 9.76 5.49
CA THR A 67 -18.99 10.86 6.42
C THR A 67 -20.28 10.59 7.20
N ASN A 68 -21.29 10.00 6.56
CA ASN A 68 -22.56 9.68 7.22
C ASN A 68 -22.41 8.50 8.18
N ILE A 69 -21.63 7.48 7.79
CA ILE A 69 -21.33 6.32 8.65
C ILE A 69 -20.54 6.80 9.88
N ALA A 70 -19.50 7.61 9.68
CA ALA A 70 -18.67 8.17 10.73
C ALA A 70 -19.45 9.08 11.70
N ALA A 71 -20.46 9.81 11.21
CA ALA A 71 -21.32 10.62 12.05
C ALA A 71 -22.35 9.80 12.87
N ALA A 72 -22.72 8.60 12.40
CA ALA A 72 -23.74 7.77 13.02
C ALA A 72 -23.20 6.69 13.96
N CYS A 73 -21.90 6.40 13.91
CA CYS A 73 -21.27 5.30 14.65
C CYS A 73 -20.24 5.79 15.68
N THR A 74 -19.85 4.90 16.59
CA THR A 74 -18.76 5.21 17.50
C THR A 74 -17.43 5.17 16.76
N PRO A 75 -16.40 5.93 17.21
CA PRO A 75 -15.06 5.84 16.63
C PRO A 75 -14.50 4.42 16.63
N LEU A 76 -14.85 3.60 17.63
CA LEU A 76 -14.42 2.20 17.71
C LEU A 76 -15.01 1.35 16.57
N ASP A 77 -16.31 1.53 16.27
CA ASP A 77 -16.96 0.83 15.17
C ASP A 77 -16.34 1.19 13.82
N ILE A 78 -16.02 2.47 13.61
CA ILE A 78 -15.38 2.97 12.39
C ILE A 78 -13.99 2.36 12.22
N VAL A 79 -13.18 2.35 13.29
CA VAL A 79 -11.84 1.75 13.24
C VAL A 79 -11.91 0.25 12.96
N ASN A 80 -12.84 -0.47 13.57
CA ASN A 80 -13.01 -1.91 13.33
C ASN A 80 -13.43 -2.19 11.88
N MET A 81 -14.39 -1.43 11.35
CA MET A 81 -14.84 -1.53 9.97
C MET A 81 -13.69 -1.25 8.98
N LEU A 82 -12.94 -0.17 9.17
CA LEU A 82 -11.80 0.19 8.31
C LEU A 82 -10.70 -0.87 8.37
N ASN A 83 -10.37 -1.37 9.57
CA ASN A 83 -9.37 -2.42 9.74
C ASN A 83 -9.78 -3.72 9.04
N GLU A 84 -11.05 -4.12 9.15
CA GLU A 84 -11.53 -5.31 8.44
C GLU A 84 -11.40 -5.14 6.92
N MET A 85 -11.84 -4.00 6.39
CA MET A 85 -11.76 -3.70 4.96
C MET A 85 -10.31 -3.65 4.46
N TYR A 86 -9.44 -2.91 5.13
CA TYR A 86 -8.03 -2.78 4.76
C TYR A 86 -7.27 -4.09 4.89
N HIS A 87 -7.58 -4.92 5.89
CA HIS A 87 -6.96 -6.24 6.01
C HIS A 87 -7.27 -7.12 4.79
N ARG A 88 -8.52 -7.10 4.32
CA ARG A 88 -8.92 -7.83 3.10
C ARG A 88 -8.20 -7.29 1.86
N PHE A 89 -8.06 -5.98 1.73
CA PHE A 89 -7.35 -5.36 0.61
C PHE A 89 -5.84 -5.66 0.64
N ASP A 90 -5.20 -5.56 1.80
CA ASP A 90 -3.76 -5.80 1.97
C ASP A 90 -3.36 -7.26 1.64
N ILE A 91 -4.27 -8.23 1.83
CA ILE A 91 -4.05 -9.61 1.37
C ILE A 91 -4.01 -9.64 -0.18
N LYS A 92 -4.92 -8.91 -0.83
CA LYS A 92 -5.03 -8.87 -2.29
C LYS A 92 -3.89 -8.10 -2.96
N THR A 93 -3.28 -7.10 -2.30
CA THR A 93 -2.14 -6.37 -2.90
C THR A 93 -0.97 -7.29 -3.18
N THR A 94 -0.71 -8.25 -2.28
CA THR A 94 0.36 -9.24 -2.43
C THR A 94 0.06 -10.22 -3.57
N VAL A 95 -1.20 -10.63 -3.72
CA VAL A 95 -1.63 -11.55 -4.80
C VAL A 95 -1.44 -10.94 -6.18
N HIS A 96 -1.77 -9.66 -6.33
CA HIS A 96 -1.67 -8.94 -7.60
C HIS A 96 -0.33 -8.25 -7.82
N GLY A 97 0.58 -8.27 -6.84
CA GLY A 97 1.89 -7.61 -6.96
C GLY A 97 1.79 -6.09 -7.12
N VAL A 98 0.76 -5.46 -6.55
CA VAL A 98 0.59 -4.01 -6.56
C VAL A 98 1.13 -3.38 -5.28
N TYR A 99 1.68 -2.18 -5.38
CA TYR A 99 2.24 -1.47 -4.23
C TYR A 99 1.17 -0.58 -3.59
N LYS A 100 0.95 -0.76 -2.28
CA LYS A 100 0.09 0.12 -1.46
C LYS A 100 0.84 1.40 -1.13
N VAL A 101 0.23 2.53 -1.48
CA VAL A 101 0.71 3.87 -1.12
C VAL A 101 0.04 4.31 0.18
N GLU A 102 0.64 5.25 0.91
CA GLU A 102 0.01 5.81 2.10
C GLU A 102 -1.39 6.36 1.81
N THR A 103 -2.32 6.04 2.71
CA THR A 103 -3.73 6.39 2.64
C THR A 103 -4.04 7.65 3.44
N ILE A 104 -5.06 8.41 3.03
CA ILE A 104 -5.57 9.57 3.76
C ILE A 104 -7.05 9.32 4.04
N GLY A 105 -7.41 9.18 5.32
CA GLY A 105 -8.79 8.89 5.73
C GLY A 105 -9.24 7.49 5.33
N ASP A 106 -10.40 7.40 4.68
CA ASP A 106 -11.00 6.17 4.14
C ASP A 106 -10.57 5.85 2.70
N ALA A 107 -9.77 6.74 2.09
CA ALA A 107 -9.27 6.51 0.75
C ALA A 107 -8.15 5.46 0.74
N TYR A 108 -8.19 4.54 -0.21
CA TYR A 108 -7.15 3.52 -0.40
C TYR A 108 -6.46 3.71 -1.75
N MET A 109 -5.13 3.82 -1.75
CA MET A 109 -4.34 4.10 -2.94
C MET A 109 -3.38 2.94 -3.22
N VAL A 110 -3.41 2.42 -4.44
CA VAL A 110 -2.42 1.45 -4.94
C VAL A 110 -1.84 1.87 -6.27
N VAL A 111 -0.65 1.37 -6.56
CA VAL A 111 0.07 1.67 -7.78
C VAL A 111 0.79 0.44 -8.32
N SER A 112 0.90 0.36 -9.64
CA SER A 112 1.77 -0.57 -10.36
C SER A 112 2.62 0.18 -11.37
N GLY A 113 3.80 -0.35 -11.70
CA GLY A 113 4.86 0.35 -12.44
C GLY A 113 5.85 1.09 -11.55
N VAL A 114 5.71 0.96 -10.22
CA VAL A 114 6.57 1.56 -9.19
C VAL A 114 6.68 0.59 -7.99
N PRO A 115 7.84 0.43 -7.34
CA PRO A 115 9.14 1.05 -7.63
C PRO A 115 9.87 0.41 -8.81
N GLU A 116 9.40 -0.75 -9.28
CA GLU A 116 9.96 -1.46 -10.42
C GLU A 116 9.14 -1.14 -11.66
N LYS A 117 9.84 -0.73 -12.73
CA LYS A 117 9.22 -0.44 -14.02
C LYS A 117 8.72 -1.74 -14.64
N THR A 118 7.52 -1.71 -15.19
CA THR A 118 6.93 -2.83 -15.93
C THR A 118 6.08 -2.29 -17.07
N ASP A 119 6.06 -3.01 -18.18
CA ASP A 119 5.17 -2.73 -19.31
C ASP A 119 3.74 -3.21 -19.01
N VAL A 120 3.58 -4.13 -18.05
CA VAL A 120 2.29 -4.71 -17.65
C VAL A 120 1.84 -4.09 -16.32
N HIS A 121 1.72 -2.77 -16.30
CA HIS A 121 1.32 -2.02 -15.09
C HIS A 121 -0.20 -1.95 -14.90
N ALA A 122 -0.99 -1.89 -15.99
CA ALA A 122 -2.43 -1.68 -15.91
C ALA A 122 -3.23 -2.93 -15.49
N GLN A 123 -2.87 -4.10 -16.03
CA GLN A 123 -3.61 -5.34 -15.79
C GLN A 123 -3.67 -5.73 -14.30
N PRO A 124 -2.56 -5.76 -13.53
CA PRO A 124 -2.63 -6.14 -12.12
C PRO A 124 -3.47 -5.19 -11.28
N VAL A 125 -3.51 -3.90 -11.65
CA VAL A 125 -4.35 -2.91 -10.97
C VAL A 125 -5.83 -3.11 -11.30
N ALA A 126 -6.15 -3.46 -12.54
CA ALA A 126 -7.53 -3.77 -12.94
C ALA A 126 -8.04 -5.05 -12.26
N ASP A 127 -7.21 -6.10 -12.21
CA ASP A 127 -7.54 -7.35 -11.53
C ASP A 127 -7.71 -7.14 -10.01
N PHE A 128 -6.81 -6.36 -9.40
CA PHE A 128 -6.94 -5.94 -8.01
C PHE A 128 -8.23 -5.14 -7.76
N ALA A 129 -8.62 -4.24 -8.67
CA ALA A 129 -9.84 -3.44 -8.54
C ALA A 129 -11.11 -4.28 -8.50
N LEU A 130 -11.17 -5.35 -9.31
CA LEU A 130 -12.30 -6.29 -9.32
C LEU A 130 -12.42 -6.99 -7.96
N ASP A 131 -11.31 -7.57 -7.49
CA ASP A 131 -11.22 -8.19 -6.16
C ASP A 131 -11.59 -7.20 -5.04
N MET A 132 -11.15 -5.95 -5.16
CA MET A 132 -11.39 -4.90 -4.15
C MET A 132 -12.88 -4.59 -3.99
N VAL A 133 -13.63 -4.50 -5.10
CA VAL A 133 -15.08 -4.28 -5.05
C VAL A 133 -15.80 -5.47 -4.43
N GLU A 134 -15.39 -6.70 -4.75
CA GLU A 134 -15.94 -7.91 -4.15
C GLU A 134 -15.65 -7.99 -2.64
N GLN A 135 -14.41 -7.72 -2.23
CA GLN A 135 -14.02 -7.76 -0.82
C GLN A 135 -14.70 -6.66 0.01
N ALA A 136 -14.93 -5.47 -0.57
CA ALA A 136 -15.66 -4.40 0.10
C ALA A 136 -17.10 -4.82 0.43
N ALA A 137 -17.76 -5.53 -0.48
CA ALA A 137 -19.12 -6.02 -0.28
C ALA A 137 -19.21 -7.11 0.82
N CYS A 138 -18.10 -7.72 1.23
CA CYS A 138 -18.06 -8.64 2.36
C CYS A 138 -18.03 -7.95 3.73
N VAL A 139 -17.79 -6.63 3.78
CA VAL A 139 -17.75 -5.86 5.03
C VAL A 139 -19.08 -5.13 5.21
N MET A 140 -19.63 -5.20 6.41
CA MET A 140 -20.93 -4.59 6.72
C MET A 140 -20.75 -3.22 7.34
N SER A 141 -21.53 -2.24 6.86
CA SER A 141 -21.58 -0.91 7.46
C SER A 141 -22.17 -0.98 8.88
N PRO A 142 -21.49 -0.46 9.91
CA PRO A 142 -22.01 -0.44 11.27
C PRO A 142 -23.22 0.49 11.42
N ALA A 143 -23.38 1.49 10.53
CA ALA A 143 -24.50 2.42 10.56
C ALA A 143 -25.76 1.86 9.92
N THR A 144 -25.62 1.11 8.82
CA THR A 144 -26.75 0.71 7.97
C THR A 144 -27.03 -0.80 7.97
N GLY A 145 -26.10 -1.61 8.45
CA GLY A 145 -26.18 -3.07 8.38
C GLY A 145 -26.17 -3.63 6.95
N LYS A 146 -25.77 -2.82 5.95
CA LYS A 146 -25.67 -3.21 4.54
C LYS A 146 -24.21 -3.40 4.14
N PRO A 147 -23.93 -4.19 3.09
CA PRO A 147 -22.61 -4.27 2.48
C PRO A 147 -22.03 -2.88 2.16
N LEU A 148 -20.74 -2.68 2.46
CA LEU A 148 -20.05 -1.46 2.05
C LEU A 148 -20.01 -1.37 0.52
N GLN A 149 -20.16 -0.15 0.04
CA GLN A 149 -19.93 0.20 -1.34
C GLN A 149 -18.74 1.14 -1.41
N ILE A 150 -17.86 0.89 -2.37
CA ILE A 150 -16.73 1.75 -2.68
C ILE A 150 -16.90 2.35 -4.07
N ARG A 151 -16.32 3.52 -4.29
CA ARG A 151 -16.00 3.99 -5.64
C ARG A 151 -14.55 3.64 -5.92
N VAL A 152 -14.25 3.26 -7.16
CA VAL A 152 -12.88 2.96 -7.59
C VAL A 152 -12.59 3.75 -8.85
N GLY A 153 -11.49 4.47 -8.88
CA GLY A 153 -11.00 5.21 -10.03
C GLY A 153 -9.61 4.77 -10.41
N ILE A 154 -9.38 4.56 -11.71
CA ILE A 154 -8.10 4.09 -12.24
C ILE A 154 -7.63 4.99 -13.36
N HIS A 155 -6.39 5.43 -13.28
CA HIS A 155 -5.74 6.22 -14.32
C HIS A 155 -4.28 5.83 -14.52
N SER A 156 -3.82 5.92 -15.77
CA SER A 156 -2.46 5.61 -16.16
C SER A 156 -1.78 6.84 -16.74
N GLY A 157 -0.54 7.08 -16.33
CA GLY A 157 0.25 8.23 -16.74
C GLY A 157 1.59 8.32 -16.01
N PRO A 158 2.41 9.33 -16.34
CA PRO A 158 3.73 9.48 -15.76
C PRO A 158 3.66 10.03 -14.33
N VAL A 159 4.62 9.64 -13.50
CA VAL A 159 4.79 10.15 -12.12
C VAL A 159 6.26 10.33 -11.77
N VAL A 160 6.52 11.10 -10.73
CA VAL A 160 7.80 11.12 -10.02
C VAL A 160 7.58 10.47 -8.67
N ALA A 161 8.40 9.48 -8.32
CA ALA A 161 8.32 8.80 -7.03
C ALA A 161 9.64 8.95 -6.26
N GLY A 162 9.55 9.09 -4.93
CA GLY A 162 10.73 9.27 -4.08
C GLY A 162 10.41 9.23 -2.60
N VAL A 163 11.45 9.22 -1.77
CA VAL A 163 11.30 9.22 -0.32
C VAL A 163 11.22 10.64 0.22
N VAL A 164 10.18 10.93 0.99
CA VAL A 164 9.97 12.20 1.68
C VAL A 164 10.07 12.00 3.18
N GLY A 165 10.77 12.91 3.86
CA GLY A 165 10.95 12.90 5.30
C GLY A 165 12.22 12.18 5.77
N LEU A 166 12.88 12.74 6.79
CA LEU A 166 14.10 12.18 7.38
C LEU A 166 13.81 11.26 8.58
N LYS A 167 12.85 11.64 9.43
CA LYS A 167 12.50 10.86 10.64
C LYS A 167 11.47 9.77 10.37
N MET A 168 10.53 10.03 9.47
CA MET A 168 9.51 9.10 9.02
C MET A 168 9.55 9.08 7.49
N PRO A 169 10.45 8.26 6.89
CA PRO A 169 10.58 8.18 5.45
C PRO A 169 9.34 7.56 4.84
N ARG A 170 8.78 8.24 3.84
CA ARG A 170 7.56 7.81 3.13
C ARG A 170 7.83 7.78 1.64
N TYR A 171 7.47 6.67 1.00
CA TYR A 171 7.60 6.57 -0.44
C TYR A 171 6.36 7.19 -1.10
N CYS A 172 6.53 8.38 -1.66
CA CYS A 172 5.44 9.22 -2.16
C CYS A 172 5.50 9.34 -3.68
N LEU A 173 4.32 9.48 -4.30
CA LEU A 173 4.16 9.73 -5.73
C LEU A 173 3.68 11.17 -5.95
N PHE A 174 4.24 11.82 -6.97
CA PHE A 174 3.93 13.19 -7.36
C PHE A 174 3.67 13.25 -8.86
N GLY A 175 2.74 14.13 -9.24
CA GLY A 175 2.39 14.39 -10.64
C GLY A 175 0.89 14.50 -10.84
N ASP A 176 0.51 15.04 -12.01
CA ASP A 176 -0.90 15.23 -12.36
C ASP A 176 -1.67 13.91 -12.50
N THR A 177 -0.98 12.81 -12.83
CA THR A 177 -1.55 11.45 -12.85
C THR A 177 -2.20 11.07 -11.51
N VAL A 178 -1.61 11.47 -10.37
CA VAL A 178 -2.17 11.21 -9.03
C VAL A 178 -3.50 11.93 -8.85
N ASN A 179 -3.54 13.22 -9.23
CA ASN A 179 -4.75 14.04 -9.13
C ASN A 179 -5.84 13.54 -10.08
N THR A 180 -5.48 13.17 -11.30
CA THR A 180 -6.42 12.64 -12.29
C THR A 180 -6.98 11.30 -11.84
N ALA A 181 -6.17 10.40 -11.27
CA ALA A 181 -6.65 9.14 -10.69
C ALA A 181 -7.66 9.37 -9.55
N SER A 182 -7.39 10.32 -8.65
CA SER A 182 -8.34 10.73 -7.61
C SER A 182 -9.64 11.32 -8.18
N ARG A 183 -9.57 12.05 -9.31
CA ARG A 183 -10.78 12.52 -10.02
C ARG A 183 -11.58 11.38 -10.65
N MET A 184 -10.91 10.35 -11.17
CA MET A 184 -11.58 9.16 -11.68
C MET A 184 -12.42 8.49 -10.59
N GLU A 185 -11.90 8.43 -9.35
CA GLU A 185 -12.62 7.86 -8.21
C GLU A 185 -13.82 8.73 -7.82
N SER A 186 -13.59 10.03 -7.61
CA SER A 186 -14.63 10.94 -7.09
C SER A 186 -15.80 11.16 -8.06
N HIS A 187 -15.58 11.01 -9.37
CA HIS A 187 -16.63 11.02 -10.39
C HIS A 187 -17.15 9.61 -10.73
N GLY A 188 -16.66 8.58 -10.03
CA GLY A 188 -17.07 7.20 -10.21
C GLY A 188 -18.48 6.91 -9.67
N ILE A 189 -19.05 5.81 -10.15
CA ILE A 189 -20.36 5.33 -9.68
C ILE A 189 -20.13 4.33 -8.53
N PRO A 190 -20.91 4.40 -7.42
CA PRO A 190 -20.87 3.42 -6.35
C PRO A 190 -20.89 1.96 -6.85
N GLY A 191 -19.97 1.14 -6.35
CA GLY A 191 -19.86 -0.28 -6.69
C GLY A 191 -19.35 -0.55 -8.12
N ARG A 192 -18.81 0.46 -8.81
CA ARG A 192 -18.22 0.32 -10.14
C ARG A 192 -16.80 0.87 -10.18
N ILE A 193 -16.04 0.36 -11.14
CA ILE A 193 -14.68 0.80 -11.43
C ILE A 193 -14.73 1.81 -12.59
N HIS A 194 -14.24 3.01 -12.36
CA HIS A 194 -14.17 4.08 -13.33
C HIS A 194 -12.76 4.15 -13.93
N LEU A 195 -12.65 3.75 -15.20
CA LEU A 195 -11.39 3.68 -15.93
C LEU A 195 -11.22 4.89 -16.83
N SER A 196 -10.04 5.50 -16.78
CA SER A 196 -9.68 6.56 -17.72
C SER A 196 -9.41 5.99 -19.12
N PRO A 197 -9.58 6.79 -20.20
CA PRO A 197 -9.27 6.34 -21.55
C PRO A 197 -7.80 5.96 -21.77
N THR A 198 -6.87 6.51 -20.97
CA THR A 198 -5.45 6.18 -21.07
C THR A 198 -5.13 4.78 -20.54
N THR A 199 -5.86 4.33 -19.52
CA THR A 199 -5.72 2.98 -18.97
C THR A 199 -6.42 1.92 -19.81
N TYR A 200 -7.48 2.29 -20.54
CA TYR A 200 -8.27 1.35 -21.33
C TYR A 200 -7.59 0.88 -22.62
N ARG A 201 -6.67 1.69 -23.18
CA ARG A 201 -5.94 1.39 -24.41
C ARG A 201 -4.85 0.35 -24.19
#